data_AF-A0A9D1KD69-F1
#
_entry.id   AF-A0A9D1KD69-F1
#
_cell.length_a   1.000
_cell.length_b   1.000
_cell.length_c   1.000
_cell.angle_alpha   90.00
_cell.angle_beta   90.00
_cell.angle_gamma   90.00
#
_symmetry.space_group_name_H-M   'P 1'
#
loop_
_entity.id
_entity.type
_entity.pdbx_description
1 polymer ?
#
loop_
_entity_poly.entity_id
_entity_poly.type
_entity_poly.pdbx_seq_one_letter_code
_entity_poly.pdbx_strand_id
1 'polypeptide(L)'
;MLVKDLRKILEKYDKKEMIDIVVELYKRLPKKVKEDYDIDKFIEDINNKTKKEDKKISFDDLCSEMRYFLDCAKAGYYSSPNKVVPKKERSNWRFKAKRYYKELTKTISTTDIGVKSTKLLIELYELVSRGTNTLVFTNWDTFRALGVSQTEYFDMLLKRILSTGESINNIKVCIDLLDNCKDPDILDEFLINIFIDNLRTEDSKLVAINLLDEKVVEVNDKIKNLDKRHKYNYEYKLKSDNNLYTETITRLYFSSFEVDEGIKYYQKNYIHYDSEVKEYILLEILKELELYEDWITEYERASKKIKLREELTKDYKKIKELV
;
A
#
# COMPACT_ATOMS: atom_id res chain seq x y z
N MET A 1 19.88 27.20 -4.05
CA MET A 1 19.51 28.60 -4.37
C MET A 1 18.09 28.60 -4.91
N LEU A 2 17.17 29.40 -4.34
CA LEU A 2 15.79 29.47 -4.84
C LEU A 2 15.73 30.34 -6.11
N VAL A 3 14.69 30.16 -6.93
CA VAL A 3 14.49 30.95 -8.17
C VAL A 3 14.48 32.46 -7.89
N LYS A 4 13.98 32.87 -6.72
CA LYS A 4 13.95 34.28 -6.28
C LYS A 4 15.36 34.83 -6.04
N ASP A 5 16.27 34.02 -5.51
CA ASP A 5 17.65 34.43 -5.23
C ASP A 5 18.47 34.49 -6.50
N LEU A 6 18.24 33.55 -7.43
CA LEU A 6 18.85 33.56 -8.75
C LEU A 6 18.50 34.84 -9.53
N ARG A 7 17.22 35.26 -9.50
CA ARG A 7 16.80 36.50 -10.17
C ARG A 7 17.52 37.73 -9.66
N LYS A 8 17.66 37.88 -8.33
CA LYS A 8 18.41 38.99 -7.72
C LYS A 8 19.89 39.04 -8.10
N ILE A 9 20.49 37.88 -8.38
CA ILE A 9 21.88 37.80 -8.84
C ILE A 9 21.96 38.20 -10.32
N LEU A 10 21.05 37.69 -11.15
CA LEU A 10 21.00 37.98 -12.58
C LEU A 10 20.67 39.45 -12.89
N GLU A 11 19.93 40.14 -12.02
CA GLU A 11 19.65 41.59 -12.13
C GLU A 11 20.89 42.49 -12.04
N LYS A 12 22.03 41.97 -11.56
CA LYS A 12 23.28 42.73 -11.43
C LYS A 12 24.15 42.75 -12.69
N TYR A 13 23.83 41.90 -13.66
CA TYR A 13 24.61 41.73 -14.89
C TYR A 13 23.96 42.48 -16.05
N ASP A 14 24.79 42.97 -16.97
CA ASP A 14 24.28 43.62 -18.17
C ASP A 14 23.73 42.58 -19.18
N LYS A 15 23.07 43.05 -20.24
CA LYS A 15 22.44 42.17 -21.24
C LYS A 15 23.45 41.27 -21.96
N LYS A 16 24.70 41.73 -22.13
CA LYS A 16 25.74 40.98 -22.85
C LYS A 16 26.30 39.88 -21.94
N GLU A 17 26.60 40.21 -20.70
CA GLU A 17 27.01 39.26 -19.67
C GLU A 17 25.95 38.19 -19.43
N MET A 18 24.67 38.57 -19.49
CA MET A 18 23.55 37.62 -19.39
C MET A 18 23.50 36.63 -20.55
N ILE A 19 23.80 37.06 -21.78
CA ILE A 19 23.91 36.17 -22.94
C ILE A 19 25.06 35.17 -22.72
N ASP A 20 26.22 35.65 -22.27
CA ASP A 20 27.39 34.81 -22.03
C ASP A 20 27.13 33.77 -20.92
N ILE A 21 26.43 34.16 -19.84
CA ILE A 21 26.01 33.24 -18.77
C ILE A 21 25.10 32.14 -19.31
N VAL A 22 24.10 32.49 -20.14
CA VAL A 22 23.18 31.50 -20.72
C VAL A 22 23.92 30.54 -21.65
N VAL A 23 24.86 31.04 -22.46
CA VAL A 23 25.68 30.21 -23.35
C VAL A 23 26.55 29.23 -22.56
N GLU A 24 27.19 29.68 -21.49
CA GLU A 24 28.02 28.80 -20.65
C GLU A 24 27.19 27.76 -19.88
N LEU A 25 26.00 28.13 -19.38
CA LEU A 25 25.07 27.18 -18.78
C LEU A 25 24.61 26.13 -19.81
N TYR A 26 24.27 26.57 -21.02
CA TYR A 26 23.86 25.68 -22.10
C TYR A 26 24.99 24.73 -22.52
N LYS A 27 26.25 25.18 -22.59
CA LYS A 27 27.41 24.30 -22.86
C LYS A 27 27.60 23.22 -21.80
N ARG A 28 27.32 23.53 -20.53
CA ARG A 28 27.46 22.59 -19.40
C ARG A 28 26.37 21.52 -19.34
N LEU A 29 25.25 21.68 -20.07
CA LEU A 29 24.20 20.67 -20.12
C LEU A 29 24.65 19.44 -20.93
N PRO A 30 24.50 18.20 -20.41
CA PRO A 30 24.72 16.99 -21.18
C PRO A 30 23.79 16.92 -22.41
N LYS A 31 24.28 16.39 -23.54
CA LYS A 31 23.51 16.27 -24.79
C LYS A 31 22.14 15.62 -24.59
N LYS A 32 22.09 14.55 -23.80
CA LYS A 32 20.85 13.84 -23.43
C LYS A 32 19.81 14.75 -22.76
N VAL A 33 20.24 15.68 -21.90
CA VAL A 33 19.34 16.62 -21.21
C VAL A 33 18.80 17.68 -22.16
N LYS A 34 19.63 18.14 -23.12
CA LYS A 34 19.20 19.08 -24.16
C LYS A 34 18.07 18.49 -25.01
N GLU A 35 18.23 17.21 -25.39
CA GLU A 35 17.27 16.46 -26.19
C GLU A 35 16.00 16.08 -25.39
N ASP A 36 16.15 15.60 -24.14
CA ASP A 36 15.02 15.14 -23.32
C ASP A 36 14.04 16.27 -22.96
N TYR A 37 14.55 17.50 -22.84
CA TYR A 37 13.75 18.69 -22.48
C TYR A 37 13.54 19.67 -23.63
N ASP A 38 14.00 19.35 -24.84
CA ASP A 38 13.89 20.18 -26.05
C ASP A 38 14.36 21.63 -25.80
N ILE A 39 15.54 21.75 -25.18
CA ILE A 39 16.08 23.04 -24.69
C ILE A 39 16.37 24.01 -25.85
N ASP A 40 16.75 23.48 -27.01
CA ASP A 40 17.08 24.26 -28.20
C ASP A 40 15.84 25.02 -28.69
N LYS A 41 14.74 24.29 -28.84
CA LYS A 41 13.44 24.86 -29.20
C LYS A 41 12.92 25.83 -28.13
N PHE A 42 13.15 25.53 -26.84
CA PHE A 42 12.75 26.43 -25.75
C PHE A 42 13.47 27.80 -25.80
N ILE A 43 14.74 27.82 -26.20
CA ILE A 43 15.52 29.07 -26.35
C ILE A 43 15.03 29.85 -27.59
N GLU A 44 14.78 29.15 -28.70
CA GLU A 44 14.28 29.76 -29.94
C GLU A 44 12.87 30.37 -29.78
N ASP A 45 11.99 29.69 -29.02
CA ASP A 45 10.59 30.09 -28.81
C ASP A 45 10.35 30.89 -27.51
N ILE A 46 11.38 31.43 -26.85
CA ILE A 46 11.23 32.04 -25.50
C ILE A 46 10.24 33.23 -25.45
N ASN A 47 10.07 33.92 -26.59
CA ASN A 47 9.10 35.03 -26.76
C ASN A 47 7.69 34.52 -27.10
N ASN A 48 7.59 33.33 -27.69
CA ASN A 48 6.35 32.59 -27.82
C ASN A 48 6.17 31.81 -26.52
N LYS A 49 5.69 32.48 -25.46
CA LYS A 49 4.99 31.79 -24.37
C LYS A 49 3.70 31.18 -24.94
N THR A 50 3.83 30.18 -25.81
CA THR A 50 2.92 29.05 -25.74
C THR A 50 3.14 28.51 -24.34
N LYS A 51 2.28 28.93 -23.41
CA LYS A 51 1.78 27.97 -22.43
C LYS A 51 1.60 26.71 -23.26
N LYS A 52 2.35 25.64 -22.99
CA LYS A 52 1.86 24.33 -23.39
C LYS A 52 0.44 24.34 -22.89
N GLU A 53 -0.52 24.47 -23.78
CA GLU A 53 -1.87 24.08 -23.45
C GLU A 53 -1.65 22.65 -23.02
N ASP A 54 -1.72 22.41 -21.71
CA ASP A 54 -1.86 21.07 -21.19
C ASP A 54 -3.04 20.54 -21.99
N LYS A 55 -2.76 19.73 -23.02
CA LYS A 55 -3.79 18.99 -23.71
C LYS A 55 -4.44 18.20 -22.59
N LYS A 56 -5.60 18.69 -22.14
CA LYS A 56 -6.34 18.13 -21.04
C LYS A 56 -6.83 16.81 -21.58
N ILE A 57 -6.02 15.76 -21.38
CA ILE A 57 -6.34 14.39 -21.77
C ILE A 57 -7.71 14.13 -21.18
N SER A 58 -8.65 13.70 -22.01
CA SER A 58 -10.00 13.43 -21.51
C SER A 58 -9.92 12.31 -20.48
N PHE A 59 -10.89 12.27 -19.55
CA PHE A 59 -10.92 11.20 -18.55
C PHE A 59 -10.98 9.82 -19.21
N ASP A 60 -11.72 9.70 -20.32
CA ASP A 60 -11.88 8.45 -21.06
C ASP A 60 -10.59 8.02 -21.78
N ASP A 61 -9.83 8.98 -22.33
CA ASP A 61 -8.52 8.71 -22.91
C ASP A 61 -7.53 8.23 -21.83
N LEU A 62 -7.53 8.87 -20.65
CA LEU A 62 -6.71 8.47 -19.52
C LEU A 62 -7.04 7.05 -19.06
N CYS A 63 -8.33 6.73 -18.96
CA CYS A 63 -8.81 5.40 -18.60
C CYS A 63 -8.37 4.34 -19.62
N SER A 64 -8.50 4.65 -20.91
CA SER A 64 -8.12 3.75 -22.00
C SER A 64 -6.60 3.50 -22.02
N GLU A 65 -5.80 4.56 -21.84
CA GLU A 65 -4.35 4.47 -21.76
C GLU A 65 -3.90 3.63 -20.54
N MET A 66 -4.58 3.82 -19.40
CA MET A 66 -4.29 3.07 -18.18
C MET A 66 -4.68 1.60 -18.30
N ARG A 67 -5.84 1.27 -18.88
CA ARG A 67 -6.24 -0.12 -19.14
C ARG A 67 -5.22 -0.85 -20.00
N TYR A 68 -4.81 -0.23 -21.11
CA TYR A 68 -3.76 -0.79 -21.97
C TYR A 68 -2.44 -1.02 -21.21
N PHE A 69 -2.06 -0.06 -20.35
CA PHE A 69 -0.89 -0.20 -19.48
C PHE A 69 -1.01 -1.40 -18.52
N LEU A 70 -2.15 -1.52 -17.82
CA LEU A 70 -2.43 -2.61 -16.89
C LEU A 70 -2.39 -3.97 -17.60
N ASP A 71 -3.04 -4.09 -18.76
CA ASP A 71 -3.07 -5.33 -19.55
C ASP A 71 -1.67 -5.74 -20.01
N CYS A 72 -0.88 -4.79 -20.53
CA CYS A 72 0.49 -5.04 -20.93
C CYS A 72 1.38 -5.46 -19.75
N ALA A 73 1.18 -4.86 -18.57
CA ALA A 73 1.93 -5.22 -17.37
C ALA A 73 1.52 -6.59 -16.81
N LYS A 74 0.22 -6.90 -16.83
CA LYS A 74 -0.32 -8.23 -16.47
C LYS A 74 0.20 -9.32 -17.42
N ALA A 75 0.36 -9.02 -18.71
CA ALA A 75 0.95 -9.91 -19.72
C ALA A 75 2.49 -10.02 -19.67
N GLY A 76 3.17 -9.31 -18.76
CA GLY A 76 4.63 -9.37 -18.62
C GLY A 76 5.42 -8.56 -19.67
N TYR A 77 4.76 -7.73 -20.46
CA TYR A 77 5.43 -6.91 -21.47
C TYR A 77 6.26 -5.76 -20.88
N TYR A 78 6.14 -5.47 -19.59
CA TYR A 78 6.98 -4.48 -18.91
C TYR A 78 8.23 -5.08 -18.26
N SER A 79 8.26 -6.38 -17.97
CA SER A 79 9.41 -7.05 -17.36
C SER A 79 10.41 -7.56 -18.41
N SER A 80 9.94 -8.01 -19.57
CA SER A 80 10.79 -8.70 -20.56
C SER A 80 10.84 -7.98 -21.92
N PRO A 81 11.93 -8.14 -22.72
CA PRO A 81 11.97 -7.66 -24.10
C PRO A 81 10.85 -8.24 -24.97
N ASN A 82 10.14 -7.38 -25.69
CA ASN A 82 9.04 -7.77 -26.57
C ASN A 82 8.82 -6.71 -27.67
N LYS A 83 7.93 -7.02 -28.62
CA LYS A 83 7.58 -6.13 -29.75
C LYS A 83 6.41 -5.19 -29.46
N VAL A 84 5.70 -5.39 -28.35
CA VAL A 84 4.49 -4.65 -27.99
C VAL A 84 4.85 -3.35 -27.27
N VAL A 85 5.70 -3.44 -26.23
CA VAL A 85 6.15 -2.31 -25.42
C VAL A 85 7.64 -2.04 -25.69
N PRO A 86 7.97 -0.91 -26.36
CA PRO A 86 9.36 -0.55 -26.66
C PRO A 86 10.22 -0.42 -25.41
N LYS A 87 11.54 -0.66 -25.54
CA LYS A 87 12.49 -0.58 -24.41
C LYS A 87 12.41 0.75 -23.65
N LYS A 88 12.29 1.87 -24.36
CA LYS A 88 12.17 3.22 -23.77
C LYS A 88 10.93 3.34 -22.88
N GLU A 89 9.81 2.77 -23.31
CA GLU A 89 8.56 2.77 -22.56
C GLU A 89 8.63 1.84 -21.35
N ARG A 90 9.21 0.64 -21.52
CA ARG A 90 9.45 -0.28 -20.41
C ARG A 90 10.31 0.35 -19.31
N SER A 91 11.35 1.10 -19.64
CA SER A 91 12.18 1.81 -18.64
C SER A 91 11.48 3.00 -17.96
N ASN A 92 10.44 3.54 -18.59
CA ASN A 92 9.73 4.75 -18.15
C ASN A 92 8.34 4.45 -17.56
N TRP A 93 8.02 3.18 -17.32
CA TRP A 93 6.73 2.73 -16.77
C TRP A 93 6.30 3.52 -15.53
N ARG A 94 7.25 3.81 -14.62
CA ARG A 94 7.01 4.52 -13.36
C ARG A 94 6.43 5.92 -13.56
N PHE A 95 6.82 6.61 -14.63
CA PHE A 95 6.31 7.94 -14.92
C PHE A 95 4.84 7.87 -15.37
N LYS A 96 4.47 6.84 -16.14
CA LYS A 96 3.08 6.59 -16.51
C LYS A 96 2.24 6.25 -15.29
N ALA A 97 2.68 5.26 -14.51
CA ALA A 97 1.97 4.82 -13.31
C ALA A 97 1.79 5.97 -12.28
N LYS A 98 2.84 6.77 -12.05
CA LYS A 98 2.79 7.96 -11.19
C LYS A 98 1.82 9.02 -11.71
N ARG A 99 1.78 9.25 -13.03
CA ARG A 99 0.81 10.17 -13.64
C ARG A 99 -0.62 9.66 -13.44
N TYR A 100 -0.89 8.37 -13.70
CA TYR A 100 -2.22 7.79 -13.49
C TYR A 100 -2.69 7.94 -12.05
N TYR A 101 -1.84 7.56 -11.09
CA TYR A 101 -2.13 7.73 -9.67
C TYR A 101 -2.50 9.19 -9.34
N LYS A 102 -1.67 10.16 -9.77
CA LYS A 102 -1.91 11.58 -9.50
C LYS A 102 -3.16 12.15 -10.16
N GLU A 103 -3.50 11.74 -11.38
CA GLU A 103 -4.68 12.26 -12.07
C GLU A 103 -5.97 11.64 -11.53
N LEU A 104 -5.99 10.33 -11.26
CA LEU A 104 -7.17 9.64 -10.76
C LEU A 104 -7.52 10.02 -9.32
N THR A 105 -6.52 10.30 -8.47
CA THR A 105 -6.74 10.72 -7.07
C THR A 105 -7.39 12.10 -6.95
N LYS A 106 -7.31 12.96 -7.98
CA LYS A 106 -7.99 14.28 -8.01
C LYS A 106 -9.51 14.17 -8.16
N THR A 107 -10.03 13.01 -8.55
CA THR A 107 -11.46 12.82 -8.78
C THR A 107 -12.22 12.66 -7.46
N ILE A 108 -13.43 13.20 -7.39
CA ILE A 108 -14.31 13.04 -6.23
C ILE A 108 -14.89 11.63 -6.26
N SER A 109 -14.62 10.83 -5.21
CA SER A 109 -14.93 9.40 -5.14
C SER A 109 -16.41 9.04 -5.32
N THR A 110 -17.33 9.89 -4.90
CA THR A 110 -18.79 9.65 -4.95
C THR A 110 -19.44 9.92 -6.32
N THR A 111 -18.67 10.46 -7.29
CA THR A 111 -19.15 10.68 -8.65
C THR A 111 -18.97 9.43 -9.52
N ASP A 112 -19.70 9.29 -10.63
CA ASP A 112 -19.50 8.17 -11.58
C ASP A 112 -18.04 8.07 -12.08
N ILE A 113 -17.44 9.21 -12.40
CA ILE A 113 -16.02 9.34 -12.74
C ILE A 113 -15.14 8.88 -11.57
N GLY A 114 -15.49 9.27 -10.35
CA GLY A 114 -14.81 8.85 -9.12
C GLY A 114 -14.82 7.34 -8.89
N VAL A 115 -15.97 6.70 -9.07
CA VAL A 115 -16.13 5.25 -8.95
C VAL A 115 -15.29 4.52 -10.00
N LYS A 116 -15.32 4.97 -11.26
CA LYS A 116 -14.46 4.43 -12.33
C LYS A 116 -12.97 4.62 -12.01
N SER A 117 -12.61 5.78 -11.48
CA SER A 117 -11.23 6.08 -11.07
C SER A 117 -10.78 5.17 -9.92
N THR A 118 -11.64 4.95 -8.92
CA THR A 118 -11.32 4.07 -7.78
C THR A 118 -11.10 2.62 -8.24
N LYS A 119 -11.89 2.11 -9.18
CA LYS A 119 -11.66 0.77 -9.77
C LYS A 119 -10.29 0.66 -10.44
N LEU A 120 -9.90 1.66 -11.24
CA LEU A 120 -8.58 1.68 -11.86
C LEU A 120 -7.45 1.84 -10.84
N LEU A 121 -7.66 2.63 -9.78
CA LEU A 121 -6.70 2.77 -8.69
C LEU A 121 -6.51 1.47 -7.90
N ILE A 122 -7.56 0.66 -7.73
CA ILE A 122 -7.49 -0.69 -7.16
C ILE A 122 -6.63 -1.59 -8.04
N GLU A 123 -6.92 -1.67 -9.34
CA GLU A 123 -6.13 -2.51 -10.25
C GLU A 123 -4.65 -2.09 -10.32
N LEU A 124 -4.37 -0.78 -10.22
CA LEU A 124 -3.01 -0.28 -10.14
C LEU A 124 -2.35 -0.68 -8.82
N TYR A 125 -3.06 -0.58 -7.69
CA TYR A 125 -2.58 -0.97 -6.37
C TYR A 125 -2.22 -2.47 -6.35
N GLU A 126 -3.09 -3.33 -6.86
CA GLU A 126 -2.83 -4.79 -6.98
C GLU A 126 -1.59 -5.05 -7.84
N LEU A 127 -1.47 -4.35 -8.97
CA LEU A 127 -0.34 -4.52 -9.89
C LEU A 127 1.00 -4.10 -9.24
N VAL A 128 1.04 -2.97 -8.54
CA VAL A 128 2.26 -2.50 -7.87
C VAL A 128 2.57 -3.31 -6.64
N SER A 129 1.56 -3.72 -5.87
CA SER A 129 1.71 -4.66 -4.74
C SER A 129 2.31 -5.97 -5.22
N ARG A 130 1.79 -6.56 -6.30
CA ARG A 130 2.38 -7.76 -6.90
C ARG A 130 3.83 -7.53 -7.35
N GLY A 131 4.13 -6.34 -7.86
CA GLY A 131 5.47 -5.97 -8.32
C GLY A 131 6.53 -5.80 -7.23
N THR A 132 6.16 -5.73 -5.94
CA THR A 132 7.13 -5.71 -4.83
C THR A 132 7.80 -7.07 -4.62
N ASN A 133 7.06 -8.15 -4.88
CA ASN A 133 7.51 -9.52 -4.64
C ASN A 133 7.75 -10.33 -5.92
N THR A 134 7.36 -9.80 -7.08
CA THR A 134 7.51 -10.49 -8.38
C THR A 134 7.98 -9.55 -9.47
N LEU A 135 8.64 -10.10 -10.49
CA LEU A 135 9.18 -9.33 -11.61
C LEU A 135 8.07 -8.90 -12.60
N VAL A 136 7.24 -7.94 -12.18
CA VAL A 136 6.23 -7.28 -13.04
C VAL A 136 6.87 -6.18 -13.88
N PHE A 137 7.80 -5.45 -13.29
CA PHE A 137 8.56 -4.38 -13.91
C PHE A 137 10.05 -4.70 -13.84
N THR A 138 10.86 -3.92 -14.56
CA THR A 138 12.33 -4.04 -14.52
C THR A 138 12.95 -3.71 -13.15
N ASN A 139 12.20 -3.05 -12.26
CA ASN A 139 12.61 -2.68 -10.90
C ASN A 139 11.59 -3.24 -9.88
N TRP A 140 12.08 -3.62 -8.70
CA TRP A 140 11.32 -4.31 -7.64
C TRP A 140 10.65 -3.34 -6.66
N ASP A 141 11.12 -2.09 -6.60
CA ASP A 141 10.63 -1.07 -5.69
C ASP A 141 9.50 -0.24 -6.35
N THR A 142 8.31 -0.83 -6.42
CA THR A 142 7.18 -0.30 -7.18
C THR A 142 6.48 0.87 -6.49
N PHE A 143 6.32 0.83 -5.17
CA PHE A 143 5.72 1.92 -4.39
C PHE A 143 6.62 3.15 -4.33
N ARG A 144 7.95 3.03 -4.07
CA ARG A 144 8.83 4.21 -4.14
C ARG A 144 8.94 4.77 -5.55
N ALA A 145 8.81 3.94 -6.58
CA ALA A 145 8.75 4.41 -7.97
C ALA A 145 7.51 5.29 -8.26
N LEU A 146 6.37 5.00 -7.62
CA LEU A 146 5.21 5.89 -7.61
C LEU A 146 5.45 7.14 -6.75
N GLY A 147 6.21 7.00 -5.68
CA GLY A 147 6.48 8.04 -4.68
C GLY A 147 5.35 8.19 -3.67
N VAL A 148 4.75 7.06 -3.27
CA VAL A 148 3.73 6.92 -2.23
C VAL A 148 4.01 5.60 -1.50
N SER A 149 3.85 5.54 -0.18
CA SER A 149 3.98 4.27 0.54
C SER A 149 2.77 3.37 0.29
N GLN A 150 2.90 2.05 0.54
CA GLN A 150 1.74 1.16 0.44
C GLN A 150 0.65 1.55 1.45
N THR A 151 1.02 1.92 2.68
CA THR A 151 0.08 2.37 3.72
C THR A 151 -0.72 3.59 3.30
N GLU A 152 -0.05 4.61 2.74
CA GLU A 152 -0.70 5.83 2.23
C GLU A 152 -1.63 5.54 1.05
N TYR A 153 -1.23 4.67 0.12
CA TYR A 153 -2.08 4.26 -1.00
C TYR A 153 -3.29 3.48 -0.47
N PHE A 154 -3.07 2.50 0.39
CA PHE A 154 -4.11 1.64 0.95
C PHE A 154 -5.16 2.46 1.71
N ASP A 155 -4.75 3.32 2.64
CA ASP A 155 -5.64 4.23 3.37
C ASP A 155 -6.48 5.11 2.42
N MET A 156 -5.84 5.68 1.40
CA MET A 156 -6.53 6.47 0.38
C MET A 156 -7.59 5.64 -0.37
N LEU A 157 -7.32 4.38 -0.71
CA LEU A 157 -8.30 3.50 -1.34
C LEU A 157 -9.49 3.22 -0.42
N LEU A 158 -9.23 2.86 0.84
CA LEU A 158 -10.28 2.57 1.82
C LEU A 158 -11.21 3.77 2.00
N LYS A 159 -10.65 4.97 2.20
CA LYS A 159 -11.40 6.23 2.30
C LYS A 159 -12.28 6.46 1.08
N ARG A 160 -11.76 6.21 -0.13
CA ARG A 160 -12.52 6.37 -1.37
C ARG A 160 -13.64 5.35 -1.50
N ILE A 161 -13.37 4.08 -1.21
CA ILE A 161 -14.37 3.00 -1.29
C ILE A 161 -15.49 3.26 -0.30
N LEU A 162 -15.16 3.48 0.98
CA LEU A 162 -16.15 3.66 2.05
C LEU A 162 -16.88 5.00 1.98
N SER A 163 -16.32 6.03 1.32
CA SER A 163 -17.06 7.27 1.03
C SER A 163 -18.28 7.07 0.11
N THR A 164 -18.34 5.96 -0.63
CA THR A 164 -19.53 5.59 -1.43
C THR A 164 -20.56 4.78 -0.64
N GLY A 165 -20.29 4.52 0.64
CA GLY A 165 -21.14 3.80 1.59
C GLY A 165 -20.43 2.57 2.20
N GLU A 166 -20.78 2.21 3.42
CA GLU A 166 -20.27 1.01 4.12
C GLU A 166 -21.12 -0.22 3.79
N SER A 167 -21.33 -0.49 2.50
CA SER A 167 -22.03 -1.71 2.07
C SER A 167 -21.17 -2.96 2.27
N ILE A 168 -21.80 -4.13 2.43
CA ILE A 168 -21.11 -5.44 2.50
C ILE A 168 -20.10 -5.60 1.36
N ASN A 169 -20.48 -5.22 0.13
CA ASN A 169 -19.59 -5.30 -1.03
C ASN A 169 -18.37 -4.39 -0.91
N ASN A 170 -18.54 -3.17 -0.40
CA ASN A 170 -17.42 -2.24 -0.22
C ASN A 170 -16.46 -2.73 0.86
N ILE A 171 -16.98 -3.23 1.99
CA ILE A 171 -16.16 -3.83 3.06
C ILE A 171 -15.42 -5.07 2.54
N LYS A 172 -16.08 -5.90 1.75
CA LYS A 172 -15.45 -7.06 1.09
C LYS A 172 -14.28 -6.64 0.19
N VAL A 173 -14.45 -5.61 -0.64
CA VAL A 173 -13.35 -5.08 -1.47
C VAL A 173 -12.19 -4.59 -0.58
N CYS A 174 -12.47 -3.89 0.52
CA CYS A 174 -11.45 -3.45 1.45
C CYS A 174 -10.68 -4.64 2.09
N ILE A 175 -11.38 -5.72 2.44
CA ILE A 175 -10.77 -6.96 2.95
C ILE A 175 -9.91 -7.62 1.87
N ASP A 176 -10.41 -7.74 0.64
CA ASP A 176 -9.65 -8.33 -0.48
C ASP A 176 -8.37 -7.55 -0.79
N LEU A 177 -8.35 -6.23 -0.50
CA LEU A 177 -7.13 -5.44 -0.63
C LEU A 177 -6.04 -5.81 0.39
N LEU A 178 -6.37 -6.37 1.57
CA LEU A 178 -5.41 -6.86 2.56
C LEU A 178 -4.65 -8.11 2.11
N ASP A 179 -5.24 -8.89 1.20
CA ASP A 179 -4.65 -10.13 0.67
C ASP A 179 -3.45 -9.85 -0.27
N ASN A 180 -3.29 -8.60 -0.70
CA ASN A 180 -2.24 -8.20 -1.61
C ASN A 180 -0.84 -8.39 -1.02
N CYS A 181 0.11 -8.59 -1.92
CA CYS A 181 1.54 -8.63 -1.59
C CYS A 181 1.96 -7.37 -0.84
N LYS A 182 2.61 -7.54 0.30
CA LYS A 182 3.13 -6.43 1.09
C LYS A 182 4.47 -5.96 0.55
N ASP A 183 4.71 -4.66 0.67
CA ASP A 183 6.06 -4.12 0.55
C ASP A 183 6.94 -4.77 1.64
N PRO A 184 8.16 -5.25 1.32
CA PRO A 184 9.04 -5.89 2.28
C PRO A 184 9.35 -5.04 3.53
N ASP A 185 9.21 -3.71 3.43
CA ASP A 185 9.44 -2.77 4.53
C ASP A 185 8.20 -2.57 5.43
N ILE A 186 7.09 -3.29 5.20
CA ILE A 186 5.81 -3.07 5.89
C ILE A 186 5.35 -4.34 6.62
N LEU A 187 4.95 -4.16 7.88
CA LEU A 187 4.34 -5.19 8.72
C LEU A 187 2.82 -5.27 8.48
N ASP A 188 2.26 -6.47 8.66
CA ASP A 188 0.83 -6.71 8.49
C ASP A 188 -0.02 -5.81 9.41
N GLU A 189 0.42 -5.60 10.65
CA GLU A 189 -0.24 -4.75 11.66
C GLU A 189 -0.56 -3.34 11.14
N PHE A 190 0.32 -2.73 10.32
CA PHE A 190 0.09 -1.39 9.80
C PHE A 190 -1.10 -1.34 8.84
N LEU A 191 -1.26 -2.35 7.99
CA LEU A 191 -2.40 -2.42 7.07
C LEU A 191 -3.67 -2.82 7.82
N ILE A 192 -3.58 -3.69 8.83
CA ILE A 192 -4.71 -4.07 9.68
C ILE A 192 -5.24 -2.84 10.42
N ASN A 193 -4.37 -2.08 11.08
CA ASN A 193 -4.77 -0.88 11.84
C ASN A 193 -5.41 0.16 10.91
N ILE A 194 -4.84 0.42 9.73
CA ILE A 194 -5.45 1.30 8.71
C ILE A 194 -6.83 0.81 8.28
N PHE A 195 -7.00 -0.50 8.10
CA PHE A 195 -8.30 -1.08 7.76
C PHE A 195 -9.33 -0.83 8.85
N ILE A 196 -8.98 -1.10 10.10
CA ILE A 196 -9.86 -0.92 11.27
C ILE A 196 -10.22 0.56 11.45
N ASP A 197 -9.23 1.47 11.38
CA ASP A 197 -9.43 2.92 11.53
C ASP A 197 -10.38 3.52 10.48
N ASN A 198 -10.51 2.85 9.34
CA ASN A 198 -11.39 3.28 8.26
C ASN A 198 -12.85 2.79 8.42
N LEU A 199 -13.13 1.80 9.27
CA LEU A 199 -14.48 1.32 9.58
C LEU A 199 -15.09 2.20 10.68
N ARG A 200 -16.04 3.07 10.32
CA ARG A 200 -16.51 4.15 11.21
C ARG A 200 -17.62 3.73 12.16
N THR A 201 -18.27 2.60 11.90
CA THR A 201 -19.45 2.16 12.63
C THR A 201 -19.23 0.76 13.21
N GLU A 202 -19.84 0.48 14.36
CA GLU A 202 -19.81 -0.86 14.94
C GLU A 202 -20.47 -1.89 14.01
N ASP A 203 -21.50 -1.49 13.26
CA ASP A 203 -22.13 -2.34 12.24
C ASP A 203 -21.14 -2.73 11.13
N SER A 204 -20.30 -1.81 10.64
CA SER A 204 -19.32 -2.15 9.61
C SER A 204 -18.18 -3.00 10.13
N LYS A 205 -17.78 -2.84 11.40
CA LYS A 205 -16.86 -3.76 12.09
C LYS A 205 -17.45 -5.17 12.20
N LEU A 206 -18.72 -5.29 12.61
CA LEU A 206 -19.39 -6.59 12.71
C LEU A 206 -19.51 -7.28 11.34
N VAL A 207 -19.84 -6.53 10.28
CA VAL A 207 -19.84 -7.05 8.90
C VAL A 207 -18.43 -7.51 8.50
N ALA A 208 -17.40 -6.75 8.83
CA ALA A 208 -16.02 -7.15 8.55
C ALA A 208 -15.63 -8.44 9.28
N ILE A 209 -16.00 -8.59 10.57
CA ILE A 209 -15.76 -9.83 11.34
C ILE A 209 -16.40 -11.03 10.64
N ASN A 210 -17.66 -10.93 10.22
CA ASN A 210 -18.35 -12.03 9.55
C ASN A 210 -17.68 -12.42 8.23
N LEU A 211 -17.31 -11.43 7.40
CA LEU A 211 -16.64 -11.68 6.11
C LEU A 211 -15.23 -12.28 6.30
N LEU A 212 -14.50 -11.86 7.32
CA LEU A 212 -13.19 -12.43 7.65
C LEU A 212 -13.31 -13.84 8.22
N ASP A 213 -14.34 -14.13 9.03
CA ASP A 213 -14.59 -15.47 9.57
C ASP A 213 -14.90 -16.47 8.45
N GLU A 214 -15.68 -16.06 7.44
CA GLU A 214 -15.88 -16.85 6.21
C GLU A 214 -14.56 -17.21 5.53
N LYS A 215 -13.62 -16.25 5.43
CA LYS A 215 -12.27 -16.50 4.88
C LYS A 215 -11.45 -17.44 5.77
N VAL A 216 -11.52 -17.32 7.10
CA VAL A 216 -10.87 -18.24 8.05
C VAL A 216 -11.38 -19.67 7.87
N VAL A 217 -12.71 -19.84 7.75
CA VAL A 217 -13.32 -21.15 7.48
C VAL A 217 -12.83 -21.73 6.15
N GLU A 218 -12.86 -20.93 5.08
CA GLU A 218 -12.41 -21.35 3.75
C GLU A 218 -10.94 -21.79 3.75
N VAL A 219 -10.06 -21.00 4.39
CA VAL A 219 -8.64 -21.32 4.50
C VAL A 219 -8.41 -22.60 5.32
N ASN A 220 -9.11 -22.76 6.44
CA ASN A 220 -9.00 -23.97 7.26
C ASN A 220 -9.45 -25.22 6.50
N ASP A 221 -10.50 -25.13 5.68
CA ASP A 221 -10.94 -26.24 4.85
C ASP A 221 -9.96 -26.53 3.70
N LYS A 222 -9.33 -25.51 3.11
CA LYS A 222 -8.21 -25.72 2.19
C LYS A 222 -7.06 -26.45 2.87
N ILE A 223 -6.68 -26.05 4.08
CA ILE A 223 -5.58 -26.69 4.84
C ILE A 223 -5.87 -28.16 5.12
N LYS A 224 -7.09 -28.50 5.57
CA LYS A 224 -7.49 -29.89 5.84
C LYS A 224 -7.43 -30.78 4.59
N ASN A 225 -7.75 -30.22 3.43
CA ASN A 225 -7.85 -30.94 2.16
C ASN A 225 -6.56 -30.88 1.31
N LEU A 226 -5.45 -30.36 1.84
CA LEU A 226 -4.17 -30.28 1.13
C LEU A 226 -3.62 -31.67 0.76
N ASP A 227 -3.34 -31.90 -0.52
CA ASP A 227 -2.56 -33.07 -0.95
C ASP A 227 -1.14 -32.98 -0.36
N LYS A 228 -0.71 -34.08 0.29
CA LYS A 228 0.63 -34.23 0.89
C LYS A 228 1.77 -33.96 -0.11
N ARG A 229 1.52 -33.99 -1.41
CA ARG A 229 2.50 -33.74 -2.48
C ARG A 229 2.83 -32.27 -2.74
N HIS A 230 2.05 -31.29 -2.26
CA HIS A 230 2.26 -29.85 -2.57
C HIS A 230 2.50 -29.00 -1.31
N LYS A 231 3.06 -29.65 -0.29
CA LYS A 231 2.76 -29.30 1.10
C LYS A 231 3.40 -28.00 1.58
N TYR A 232 4.71 -27.80 1.44
CA TYR A 232 5.39 -26.79 2.26
C TYR A 232 5.04 -25.33 1.94
N ASN A 233 5.20 -24.89 0.69
CA ASN A 233 5.02 -23.47 0.36
C ASN A 233 3.55 -23.04 0.38
N TYR A 234 2.65 -23.92 -0.09
CA TYR A 234 1.24 -23.60 -0.15
C TYR A 234 0.58 -23.66 1.23
N GLU A 235 0.95 -24.63 2.08
CA GLU A 235 0.49 -24.68 3.48
C GLU A 235 0.99 -23.46 4.28
N TYR A 236 2.24 -23.02 4.07
CA TYR A 236 2.78 -21.83 4.73
C TYR A 236 1.97 -20.58 4.37
N LYS A 237 1.68 -20.36 3.08
CA LYS A 237 0.87 -19.22 2.63
C LYS A 237 -0.53 -19.27 3.22
N LEU A 238 -1.19 -20.43 3.21
CA LEU A 238 -2.52 -20.59 3.81
C LEU A 238 -2.52 -20.30 5.32
N LYS A 239 -1.51 -20.76 6.07
CA LYS A 239 -1.36 -20.44 7.50
C LYS A 239 -1.14 -18.95 7.74
N SER A 240 -0.32 -18.32 6.91
CA SER A 240 -0.10 -16.87 6.96
C SER A 240 -1.40 -16.09 6.69
N ASP A 241 -2.18 -16.49 5.69
CA ASP A 241 -3.47 -15.87 5.39
C ASP A 241 -4.48 -16.08 6.54
N ASN A 242 -4.56 -17.28 7.11
CA ASN A 242 -5.39 -17.57 8.29
C ASN A 242 -5.02 -16.64 9.46
N ASN A 243 -3.73 -16.49 9.74
CA ASN A 243 -3.25 -15.69 10.86
C ASN A 243 -3.51 -14.20 10.65
N LEU A 244 -3.35 -13.70 9.41
CA LEU A 244 -3.73 -12.33 9.04
C LEU A 244 -5.22 -12.07 9.34
N TYR A 245 -6.11 -12.96 8.88
CA TYR A 245 -7.54 -12.80 9.11
C TYR A 245 -7.90 -12.94 10.59
N THR A 246 -7.30 -13.90 11.29
CA THR A 246 -7.51 -14.10 12.72
C THR A 246 -7.08 -12.87 13.52
N GLU A 247 -5.90 -12.33 13.24
CA GLU A 247 -5.42 -11.12 13.91
C GLU A 247 -6.31 -9.91 13.61
N THR A 248 -6.76 -9.75 12.36
CA THR A 248 -7.69 -8.68 11.98
C THR A 248 -9.01 -8.79 12.76
N ILE A 249 -9.59 -9.99 12.87
CA ILE A 249 -10.80 -10.24 13.66
C ILE A 249 -10.56 -9.93 15.15
N THR A 250 -9.44 -10.39 15.69
CA THR A 250 -9.07 -10.14 17.09
C THR A 250 -8.95 -8.65 17.39
N ARG A 251 -8.24 -7.89 16.55
CA ARG A 251 -8.12 -6.43 16.70
C ARG A 251 -9.46 -5.71 16.50
N LEU A 252 -10.34 -6.20 15.63
CA LEU A 252 -11.72 -5.69 15.51
C LEU A 252 -12.50 -5.86 16.82
N TYR A 253 -12.49 -7.05 17.43
CA TYR A 253 -13.12 -7.29 18.73
C TYR A 253 -12.56 -6.36 19.82
N PHE A 254 -11.25 -6.17 19.84
CA PHE A 254 -10.58 -5.27 20.79
C PHE A 254 -11.02 -3.82 20.58
N SER A 255 -11.18 -3.39 19.32
CA SER A 255 -11.68 -2.05 18.97
C SER A 255 -13.17 -1.83 19.31
N SER A 256 -13.92 -2.90 19.56
CA SER A 256 -15.36 -2.89 19.90
C SER A 256 -15.62 -3.17 21.39
N PHE A 257 -14.57 -3.22 22.23
CA PHE A 257 -14.60 -3.53 23.67
C PHE A 257 -15.05 -4.95 24.03
N GLU A 258 -15.03 -5.90 23.10
CA GLU A 258 -15.31 -7.32 23.34
C GLU A 258 -13.99 -8.11 23.48
N VAL A 259 -13.12 -7.68 24.40
CA VAL A 259 -11.74 -8.19 24.51
C VAL A 259 -11.70 -9.70 24.78
N ASP A 260 -12.56 -10.19 25.68
CA ASP A 260 -12.66 -11.62 25.99
C ASP A 260 -12.98 -12.48 24.75
N GLU A 261 -13.88 -12.01 23.88
CA GLU A 261 -14.25 -12.73 22.66
C GLU A 261 -13.11 -12.69 21.64
N GLY A 262 -12.42 -11.55 21.52
CA GLY A 262 -11.22 -11.43 20.69
C GLY A 262 -10.11 -12.39 21.09
N ILE A 263 -9.84 -12.52 22.40
CA ILE A 263 -8.86 -13.47 22.96
C ILE A 263 -9.29 -14.91 22.69
N LYS A 264 -10.56 -15.26 22.95
CA LYS A 264 -11.08 -16.62 22.68
C LYS A 264 -10.96 -16.97 21.20
N TYR A 265 -11.32 -16.05 20.32
CA TYR A 265 -11.23 -16.24 18.87
C TYR A 265 -9.78 -16.46 18.43
N TYR A 266 -8.86 -15.62 18.89
CA TYR A 266 -7.42 -15.75 18.61
C TYR A 266 -6.89 -17.12 19.06
N GLN A 267 -7.16 -17.49 20.31
CA GLN A 267 -6.69 -18.75 20.89
C GLN A 267 -7.24 -19.96 20.14
N LYS A 268 -8.44 -19.88 19.58
CA LYS A 268 -9.02 -20.94 18.75
C LYS A 268 -8.42 -21.01 17.34
N ASN A 269 -8.25 -19.87 16.67
CA ASN A 269 -8.04 -19.84 15.22
C ASN A 269 -6.61 -19.52 14.79
N TYR A 270 -5.79 -18.88 15.65
CA TYR A 270 -4.41 -18.53 15.27
C TYR A 270 -3.54 -19.80 15.21
N ILE A 271 -2.87 -20.01 14.08
CA ILE A 271 -2.09 -21.23 13.81
C ILE A 271 -0.61 -20.93 14.03
N HIS A 272 -0.05 -21.51 15.08
CA HIS A 272 1.38 -21.55 15.32
C HIS A 272 1.76 -22.87 16.00
N TYR A 273 2.95 -23.39 15.73
CA TYR A 273 3.40 -24.68 16.30
C TYR A 273 3.84 -24.53 17.75
N ASP A 274 4.47 -23.40 18.08
CA ASP A 274 4.94 -23.05 19.41
C ASP A 274 3.85 -22.26 20.14
N SER A 275 3.35 -22.82 21.25
CA SER A 275 2.35 -22.18 22.09
C SER A 275 2.86 -20.94 22.81
N GLU A 276 4.17 -20.87 23.11
CA GLU A 276 4.78 -19.68 23.70
C GLU A 276 4.80 -18.52 22.71
N VAL A 277 5.20 -18.78 21.46
CA VAL A 277 5.23 -17.74 20.43
C VAL A 277 3.81 -17.25 20.12
N LYS A 278 2.83 -18.17 20.06
CA LYS A 278 1.41 -17.81 19.88
C LYS A 278 0.95 -16.85 20.97
N GLU A 279 1.31 -17.13 22.22
CA GLU A 279 0.95 -16.31 23.37
C GLU A 279 1.68 -14.98 23.38
N TYR A 280 2.98 -14.98 23.06
CA TYR A 280 3.77 -13.77 22.91
C TYR A 280 3.14 -12.79 21.93
N ILE A 281 2.68 -13.27 20.76
CA ILE A 281 2.03 -12.41 19.75
C ILE A 281 0.73 -11.82 20.29
N LEU A 282 -0.11 -12.60 20.99
CA LEU A 282 -1.34 -12.07 21.60
C LEU A 282 -1.05 -10.97 22.62
N LEU A 283 -0.06 -11.21 23.48
CA LEU A 283 0.37 -10.25 24.49
C LEU A 283 0.97 -8.99 23.86
N GLU A 284 1.68 -9.07 22.74
CA GLU A 284 2.15 -7.89 22.02
C GLU A 284 0.98 -7.08 21.43
N ILE A 285 -0.05 -7.73 20.87
CA ILE A 285 -1.27 -7.03 20.38
C ILE A 285 -1.97 -6.30 21.54
N LEU A 286 -2.20 -6.98 22.67
CA LEU A 286 -2.84 -6.38 23.85
C LEU A 286 -2.03 -5.17 24.38
N LYS A 287 -0.70 -5.28 24.36
CA LYS A 287 0.21 -4.22 24.81
C LYS A 287 0.24 -3.03 23.86
N GLU A 288 0.26 -3.27 22.54
CA GLU A 288 0.18 -2.24 21.49
C GLU A 288 -1.08 -1.39 21.63
N LEU A 289 -2.21 -2.03 21.97
CA LEU A 289 -3.51 -1.39 22.16
C LEU A 289 -3.75 -0.89 23.60
N GLU A 290 -2.72 -0.92 24.44
CA GLU A 290 -2.76 -0.46 25.84
C GLU A 290 -3.82 -1.17 26.72
N LEU A 291 -4.20 -2.41 26.38
CA LEU A 291 -5.14 -3.26 27.12
C LEU A 291 -4.45 -3.97 28.28
N TYR A 292 -3.93 -3.20 29.24
CA TYR A 292 -3.02 -3.69 30.27
C TYR A 292 -3.66 -4.64 31.30
N GLU A 293 -4.92 -4.44 31.68
CA GLU A 293 -5.61 -5.36 32.61
C GLU A 293 -5.81 -6.75 31.98
N ASP A 294 -6.23 -6.78 30.72
CA ASP A 294 -6.38 -8.01 29.93
C ASP A 294 -5.02 -8.67 29.70
N TRP A 295 -3.98 -7.86 29.43
CA TRP A 295 -2.60 -8.34 29.28
C TRP A 295 -2.11 -9.07 30.54
N ILE A 296 -2.31 -8.49 31.73
CA ILE A 296 -1.91 -9.10 33.01
C ILE A 296 -2.68 -10.42 33.20
N THR A 297 -3.99 -10.39 33.01
CA THR A 297 -4.86 -11.56 33.17
C THR A 297 -4.43 -12.70 32.26
N GLU A 298 -4.16 -12.40 30.99
CA GLU A 298 -3.73 -13.39 30.01
C GLU A 298 -2.33 -13.92 30.34
N TYR A 299 -1.38 -13.06 30.68
CA TYR A 299 -0.03 -13.46 31.10
C TYR A 299 -0.06 -14.42 32.31
N GLU A 300 -0.84 -14.11 33.34
CA GLU A 300 -0.98 -14.95 34.53
C GLU A 300 -1.65 -16.28 34.22
N ARG A 301 -2.58 -16.31 33.26
CA ARG A 301 -3.22 -17.53 32.78
C ARG A 301 -2.24 -18.41 32.01
N ALA A 302 -1.45 -17.81 31.11
CA ALA A 302 -0.50 -18.52 30.26
C ALA A 302 0.71 -19.05 31.04
N SER A 303 1.28 -18.25 31.94
CA SER A 303 2.45 -18.63 32.76
C SER A 303 2.25 -19.87 33.63
N LYS A 304 0.99 -20.20 33.96
CA LYS A 304 0.61 -21.44 34.66
C LYS A 304 0.71 -22.69 33.79
N LYS A 305 0.67 -22.54 32.46
CA LYS A 305 0.59 -23.64 31.48
C LYS A 305 1.86 -23.79 30.66
N ILE A 306 2.53 -22.68 30.35
CA ILE A 306 3.70 -22.63 29.47
C ILE A 306 4.80 -21.76 30.07
N LYS A 307 6.06 -22.05 29.71
CA LYS A 307 7.21 -21.25 30.12
C LYS A 307 7.37 -20.07 29.17
N LEU A 308 7.02 -18.88 29.63
CA LEU A 308 7.14 -17.63 28.87
C LEU A 308 8.58 -17.11 28.85
N ARG A 309 8.96 -16.36 27.80
CA ARG A 309 10.27 -15.70 27.68
C ARG A 309 10.49 -14.62 28.75
N GLU A 310 11.76 -14.37 29.07
CA GLU A 310 12.15 -13.41 30.12
C GLU A 310 11.69 -11.97 29.84
N GLU A 311 11.61 -11.58 28.57
CA GLU A 311 11.13 -10.26 28.16
C GLU A 311 9.68 -10.02 28.63
N LEU A 312 8.79 -11.01 28.46
CA LEU A 312 7.42 -10.93 28.96
C LEU A 312 7.36 -10.84 30.49
N THR A 313 8.28 -11.50 31.22
CA THR A 313 8.35 -11.35 32.68
C THR A 313 8.76 -9.94 33.10
N LYS A 314 9.67 -9.31 32.35
CA LYS A 314 10.07 -7.91 32.59
C LYS A 314 8.91 -6.97 32.29
N ASP A 315 8.18 -7.20 31.21
CA ASP A 315 7.02 -6.40 30.86
C ASP A 315 5.87 -6.57 31.87
N TYR A 316 5.61 -7.77 32.36
CA TYR A 316 4.63 -8.00 33.43
C TYR A 316 4.91 -7.17 34.68
N LYS A 317 6.16 -7.10 35.12
CA LYS A 317 6.54 -6.28 36.28
C LYS A 317 6.28 -4.79 36.02
N LYS A 318 6.66 -4.29 34.84
CA LYS A 318 6.45 -2.88 34.47
C LYS A 318 4.97 -2.54 34.35
N ILE A 319 4.19 -3.36 33.66
CA ILE A 319 2.76 -3.13 33.44
C ILE A 319 2.00 -3.17 34.77
N LYS A 320 2.36 -4.10 35.66
CA LYS A 320 1.77 -4.18 37.01
C LYS A 320 2.12 -2.99 37.94
N GLU A 321 3.15 -2.22 37.61
CA GLU A 321 3.45 -0.97 38.30
C GLU A 321 2.68 0.24 37.71
N LEU A 322 2.16 0.10 36.49
CA LEU A 322 1.41 1.14 35.76
C LEU A 322 -0.10 1.10 36.03
N VAL A 323 -0.64 -0.10 36.24
CA VAL A 323 -2.04 -0.39 36.62
C VAL A 323 -2.14 -0.49 38.14
#